data_AF-F7ZJ80-F1
#
_entry.id   AF-F7ZJ80-F1
#
_cell.length_a   1.000
_cell.length_b   1.000
_cell.length_c   1.000
_cell.angle_alpha   90.00
_cell.angle_beta   90.00
_cell.angle_gamma   90.00
#
_symmetry.space_group_name_H-M   'P 1'
#
loop_
_entity.id
_entity.type
_entity.pdbx_description
1 polymer ?
#
loop_
_entity_poly.entity_id
_entity_poly.type
_entity_poly.pdbx_seq_one_letter_code
_entity_poly.pdbx_strand_id
1 'polypeptide(L)'
;MGHGGATVFWSTRVREIISVEHDTEWFGLASKAITALGEGQTQPTLKLCVPDPAEAPAYASGRQEYSAQSLETYVKAIDDFPTAYFDLVVVDGRARMACLRKSVERVAPGGVVLLDNSDYARYQAELERIWAEYQQTFERQDFLSPTPFAANIGSQITIFTRKAM
;
A
#
# COMPACT_ATOMS: atom_id res chain seq x y z
N MET A 1 0.70 1.27 -3.24
CA MET A 1 1.22 -0.11 -3.14
C MET A 1 0.05 -1.08 -3.25
N GLY A 2 -0.17 -1.62 -4.45
CA GLY A 2 -1.43 -2.25 -4.87
C GLY A 2 -1.96 -1.57 -6.15
N HIS A 3 -2.60 -2.36 -7.01
CA HIS A 3 -3.10 -1.93 -8.31
C HIS A 3 -4.53 -2.44 -8.55
N GLY A 4 -5.43 -1.57 -9.01
CA GLY A 4 -6.82 -1.95 -9.31
C GLY A 4 -7.83 -0.82 -9.05
N GLY A 5 -8.93 -1.14 -8.36
CA GLY A 5 -10.03 -0.20 -8.11
C GLY A 5 -9.61 1.08 -7.38
N ALA A 6 -8.67 0.98 -6.43
CA ALA A 6 -8.11 2.15 -5.74
C ALA A 6 -7.40 3.10 -6.71
N THR A 7 -6.69 2.57 -7.71
CA THR A 7 -6.02 3.38 -8.75
C THR A 7 -7.05 4.19 -9.54
N VAL A 8 -8.15 3.57 -9.94
CA VAL A 8 -9.27 4.25 -10.63
C VAL A 8 -9.93 5.28 -9.72
N PHE A 9 -10.19 4.94 -8.46
CA PHE A 9 -10.81 5.86 -7.50
C PHE A 9 -9.98 7.14 -7.29
N TRP A 10 -8.66 7.00 -7.16
CA TRP A 10 -7.78 8.14 -6.94
C TRP A 10 -7.54 8.96 -8.21
N SER A 11 -7.71 8.39 -9.41
CA SER A 11 -7.48 9.09 -10.70
C SER A 11 -8.24 10.41 -10.84
N THR A 12 -9.37 10.58 -10.18
CA THR A 12 -10.18 11.81 -10.24
C THR A 12 -9.90 12.77 -9.09
N ARG A 13 -8.96 12.46 -8.19
CA ARG A 13 -8.78 13.13 -6.89
C ARG A 13 -7.37 13.65 -6.64
N VAL A 14 -6.39 13.13 -7.37
CA VAL A 14 -4.98 13.51 -7.19
C VAL A 14 -4.35 13.91 -8.51
N ARG A 15 -3.24 14.65 -8.46
CA ARG A 15 -2.53 15.17 -9.64
C ARG A 15 -1.55 14.17 -10.24
N GLU A 16 -1.07 13.23 -9.45
CA GLU A 16 -0.14 12.18 -9.88
C GLU A 16 -0.49 10.88 -9.15
N ILE A 17 -0.35 9.76 -9.86
CA ILE A 17 -0.55 8.42 -9.29
C ILE A 17 0.60 7.53 -9.71
N ILE A 18 1.21 6.86 -8.73
CA ILE A 18 2.10 5.73 -8.94
C ILE A 18 1.46 4.48 -8.34
N SER A 19 1.19 3.48 -9.18
CA SER A 19 0.56 2.22 -8.79
C SER A 19 1.52 1.07 -9.05
N VAL A 20 1.86 0.34 -7.98
CA VAL A 20 2.81 -0.78 -8.01
C VAL A 20 2.06 -2.08 -7.81
N GLU A 21 2.32 -3.07 -8.66
CA GLU A 21 1.72 -4.40 -8.63
C GLU A 21 2.81 -5.48 -8.66
N HIS A 22 2.56 -6.64 -8.06
CA HIS A 22 3.44 -7.80 -8.07
C HIS A 22 2.94 -8.92 -8.98
N ASP A 23 1.62 -9.07 -9.10
CA ASP A 23 1.00 -10.13 -9.88
C ASP A 23 0.92 -9.76 -11.36
N THR A 24 1.54 -10.56 -12.22
CA THR A 24 1.66 -10.27 -13.66
C THR A 24 0.32 -10.39 -14.39
N GLU A 25 -0.50 -11.38 -14.04
CA GLU A 25 -1.79 -11.62 -14.67
C GLU A 25 -2.77 -10.51 -14.32
N TRP A 26 -2.87 -10.20 -13.02
CA TRP A 26 -3.70 -9.12 -12.51
C TRP A 26 -3.26 -7.76 -13.05
N PHE A 27 -1.96 -7.49 -13.12
CA PHE A 27 -1.45 -6.27 -13.74
C PHE A 27 -1.95 -6.12 -15.18
N GLY A 28 -1.88 -7.19 -15.98
CA GLY A 28 -2.39 -7.18 -17.35
C GLY A 28 -3.91 -6.93 -17.45
N LEU A 29 -4.69 -7.51 -16.55
CA LEU A 29 -6.15 -7.34 -16.51
C LEU A 29 -6.56 -5.94 -16.06
N ALA A 30 -6.04 -5.50 -14.91
CA ALA A 30 -6.40 -4.21 -14.32
C ALA A 30 -5.85 -3.03 -15.12
N SER A 31 -4.68 -3.17 -15.75
CA SER A 31 -4.13 -2.13 -16.63
C SER A 31 -5.04 -1.81 -17.80
N LYS A 32 -5.81 -2.78 -18.32
CA LYS A 32 -6.79 -2.51 -19.40
C LYS A 32 -7.90 -1.57 -18.94
N ALA A 33 -8.42 -1.77 -17.72
CA ALA A 33 -9.45 -0.90 -17.16
C ALA A 33 -8.88 0.49 -16.79
N ILE A 34 -7.65 0.52 -16.28
CA ILE A 34 -6.97 1.76 -15.88
C ILE A 34 -6.50 2.58 -17.09
N THR A 35 -6.11 1.96 -18.20
CA THR A 35 -5.74 2.69 -19.42
C THR A 35 -6.96 3.19 -20.20
N ALA A 36 -8.16 2.71 -19.86
CA ALA A 36 -9.42 3.23 -20.38
C ALA A 36 -9.93 4.48 -19.64
N LEU A 37 -9.15 5.04 -18.71
CA LEU A 37 -9.48 6.29 -18.03
C LEU A 37 -9.57 7.44 -19.04
N GLY A 38 -10.66 8.21 -18.94
CA GLY A 38 -11.02 9.27 -19.89
C GLY A 38 -10.44 10.65 -19.54
N GLU A 39 -10.92 11.66 -20.26
CA GLU A 39 -10.54 13.06 -20.03
C GLU A 39 -10.89 13.51 -18.60
N GLY A 40 -9.99 14.29 -17.99
CA GLY A 40 -10.14 14.76 -16.60
C GLY A 40 -9.69 13.77 -15.52
N GLN A 41 -9.22 12.58 -15.90
CA GLN A 41 -8.62 11.61 -14.99
C GLN A 41 -7.09 11.63 -15.11
N THR A 42 -6.42 11.62 -13.96
CA THR A 42 -4.97 11.48 -13.89
C THR A 42 -4.56 10.10 -14.37
N GLN A 43 -3.75 10.08 -15.43
CA GLN A 43 -3.19 8.85 -15.97
C GLN A 43 -2.08 8.35 -15.02
N PRO A 44 -2.21 7.14 -14.46
CA PRO A 44 -1.26 6.64 -13.48
C PRO A 44 0.01 6.10 -14.15
N THR A 45 1.15 6.31 -13.49
CA THR A 45 2.37 5.54 -13.76
C THR A 45 2.23 4.16 -13.14
N LEU A 46 2.24 3.13 -13.98
CA LEU A 46 2.06 1.74 -13.58
C LEU A 46 3.41 1.02 -13.51
N LYS A 47 3.69 0.34 -12.40
CA LYS A 47 4.94 -0.40 -12.19
C LYS A 47 4.64 -1.85 -11.80
N LEU A 48 5.12 -2.80 -12.60
CA LEU A 48 5.10 -4.22 -12.28
C LEU A 48 6.43 -4.61 -11.61
N CYS A 49 6.35 -5.15 -10.40
CA CYS A 49 7.47 -5.65 -9.60
C CYS A 49 7.21 -7.11 -9.23
N VAL A 50 7.54 -8.03 -10.13
CA VAL A 50 7.37 -9.47 -9.91
C VAL A 50 8.22 -9.93 -8.71
N PRO A 51 7.71 -10.85 -7.85
CA PRO A 51 8.48 -11.38 -6.75
C PRO A 51 9.76 -12.11 -7.20
N ASP A 52 10.84 -11.92 -6.45
CA ASP A 52 12.11 -12.60 -6.69
C ASP A 52 12.06 -14.03 -6.13
N PRO A 53 12.70 -15.03 -6.78
CA PRO A 53 12.72 -16.42 -6.31
C PRO A 53 13.72 -16.60 -5.16
N ALA A 54 13.48 -15.92 -4.06
CA ALA A 54 14.31 -15.93 -2.87
C ALA A 54 13.46 -15.84 -1.60
N GLU A 55 13.88 -16.53 -0.54
CA GLU A 55 13.25 -16.36 0.77
C GLU A 55 13.80 -15.12 1.47
N ALA A 56 12.91 -14.18 1.77
CA ALA A 56 13.23 -13.00 2.55
C ALA A 56 12.11 -12.73 3.56
N PRO A 57 12.22 -13.24 4.80
CA PRO A 57 11.14 -13.15 5.80
C PRO A 57 10.64 -11.73 6.06
N ALA A 58 11.53 -10.73 5.97
CA ALA A 58 11.18 -9.31 6.11
C ALA A 58 10.25 -8.78 5.01
N TYR A 59 10.22 -9.43 3.85
CA TYR A 59 9.43 -9.06 2.67
C TYR A 59 8.45 -10.16 2.26
N ALA A 60 8.10 -11.05 3.19
CA ALA A 60 7.16 -12.13 2.91
C ALA A 60 5.73 -11.60 2.65
N SER A 61 5.02 -12.25 1.72
CA SER A 61 3.61 -11.90 1.45
C SER A 61 2.66 -12.31 2.58
N GLY A 62 3.00 -13.33 3.37
CA GLY A 62 2.09 -13.99 4.31
C GLY A 62 1.04 -14.90 3.65
N ARG A 63 1.20 -15.22 2.37
CA ARG A 63 0.38 -16.16 1.58
C ARG A 63 1.25 -17.35 1.21
N GLN A 64 0.69 -18.56 1.26
CA GLN A 64 1.42 -19.79 1.00
C GLN A 64 1.95 -19.87 -0.43
N GLU A 65 1.23 -19.31 -1.41
CA GLU A 65 1.63 -19.27 -2.82
C GLU A 65 2.94 -18.49 -3.07
N TYR A 66 3.32 -17.60 -2.15
CA TYR A 66 4.52 -16.76 -2.21
C TYR A 66 5.59 -17.19 -1.19
N SER A 67 5.50 -18.38 -0.59
CA SER A 67 6.38 -18.77 0.53
C SER A 67 7.87 -18.83 0.19
N ALA A 68 8.21 -19.18 -1.06
CA ALA A 68 9.57 -19.24 -1.57
C ALA A 68 9.96 -17.99 -2.40
N GLN A 69 9.24 -16.88 -2.22
CA GLN A 69 9.42 -15.67 -2.99
C GLN A 69 9.54 -14.43 -2.10
N SER A 70 10.28 -13.44 -2.60
CA SER A 70 10.52 -12.16 -1.93
C SER A 70 9.79 -11.05 -2.66
N LEU A 71 9.05 -10.24 -1.92
CA LEU A 71 8.46 -8.99 -2.43
C LEU A 71 9.36 -7.78 -2.20
N GLU A 72 10.67 -7.97 -1.99
CA GLU A 72 11.59 -6.86 -1.70
C GLU A 72 11.60 -5.81 -2.81
N THR A 73 11.70 -6.21 -4.07
CA THR A 73 11.64 -5.31 -5.23
C THR A 73 10.31 -4.55 -5.29
N TYR A 74 9.20 -5.21 -4.96
CA TYR A 74 7.89 -4.59 -4.85
C TYR A 74 7.83 -3.57 -3.71
N VAL A 75 8.29 -3.92 -2.51
CA VAL A 75 8.30 -3.04 -1.32
C VAL A 75 9.20 -1.83 -1.53
N LYS A 76 10.38 -2.04 -2.11
CA LYS A 76 11.37 -0.98 -2.39
C LYS A 76 11.03 -0.14 -3.62
N ALA A 77 9.96 -0.41 -4.34
CA ALA A 77 9.57 0.39 -5.50
C ALA A 77 9.35 1.88 -5.16
N ILE A 78 8.98 2.19 -3.91
CA ILE A 78 8.83 3.55 -3.39
C ILE A 78 10.18 4.27 -3.20
N ASP A 79 11.29 3.53 -3.11
CA ASP A 79 12.63 4.08 -2.90
C ASP A 79 13.21 4.75 -4.16
N ASP A 80 12.62 4.52 -5.34
CA ASP A 80 13.00 5.15 -6.62
C ASP A 80 12.66 6.65 -6.66
N PHE A 81 11.88 7.13 -5.70
CA PHE A 81 11.45 8.51 -5.61
C PHE A 81 12.23 9.25 -4.50
N PRO A 82 12.39 10.58 -4.62
CA PRO A 82 12.99 11.38 -3.55
C PRO A 82 12.34 11.16 -2.18
N THR A 83 13.08 11.41 -1.12
CA THR A 83 12.50 11.44 0.23
C THR A 83 11.40 12.50 0.31
N ALA A 84 10.33 12.23 1.07
CA ALA A 84 9.20 13.15 1.25
C ALA A 84 8.50 13.53 -0.07
N TYR A 85 8.42 12.59 -1.01
CA TYR A 85 7.79 12.79 -2.32
C TYR A 85 6.26 12.66 -2.30
N PHE A 86 5.72 11.79 -1.45
CA PHE A 86 4.31 11.41 -1.48
C PHE A 86 3.48 12.15 -0.44
N ASP A 87 2.41 12.82 -0.86
CA ASP A 87 1.39 13.37 0.05
C ASP A 87 0.44 12.28 0.58
N LEU A 88 0.28 11.19 -0.18
CA LEU A 88 -0.56 10.05 0.17
C LEU A 88 0.09 8.74 -0.29
N VAL A 89 0.18 7.76 0.61
CA VAL A 89 0.56 6.38 0.28
C VAL A 89 -0.54 5.42 0.71
N VAL A 90 -1.08 4.65 -0.23
CA VAL A 90 -2.08 3.61 0.05
C VAL A 90 -1.42 2.23 0.03
N VAL A 91 -1.53 1.49 1.12
CA VAL A 91 -1.02 0.12 1.29
C VAL A 91 -2.19 -0.86 1.26
N ASP A 92 -2.44 -1.41 0.09
CA ASP A 92 -3.54 -2.35 -0.18
C ASP A 92 -3.08 -3.62 -0.94
N GLY A 93 -1.77 -3.77 -1.17
CA GLY A 93 -1.20 -4.92 -1.89
C GLY A 93 -0.74 -6.06 -0.97
N ARG A 94 0.41 -6.63 -1.30
CA ARG A 94 1.12 -7.66 -0.49
C ARG A 94 2.23 -7.06 0.37
N ALA A 95 2.83 -7.91 1.21
CA ALA A 95 3.87 -7.53 2.17
C ALA A 95 3.52 -6.24 2.94
N ARG A 96 2.26 -6.11 3.38
CA ARG A 96 1.67 -4.83 3.82
C ARG A 96 2.46 -4.19 4.97
N MET A 97 3.01 -4.96 5.90
CA MET A 97 3.82 -4.42 7.00
C MET A 97 5.16 -3.84 6.54
N ALA A 98 5.84 -4.51 5.60
CA ALA A 98 7.06 -3.98 4.99
C ALA A 98 6.77 -2.74 4.15
N CYS A 99 5.65 -2.72 3.41
CA CYS A 99 5.17 -1.54 2.70
C CYS A 99 4.85 -0.39 3.65
N LEU A 100 4.14 -0.66 4.76
CA LEU A 100 3.80 0.36 5.77
C LEU A 100 5.06 1.01 6.32
N ARG A 101 6.05 0.21 6.73
CA ARG A 101 7.33 0.71 7.24
C ARG A 101 8.02 1.66 6.25
N LYS A 102 8.13 1.24 4.99
CA LYS A 102 8.67 2.11 3.92
C LYS A 102 7.81 3.36 3.67
N SER A 103 6.50 3.23 3.77
CA SER A 103 5.57 4.34 3.54
C SER A 103 5.72 5.42 4.60
N VAL A 104 5.83 5.07 5.89
CA VAL A 104 6.02 6.05 6.97
C VAL A 104 7.38 6.75 6.90
N GLU A 105 8.42 6.08 6.39
CA GLU A 105 9.73 6.69 6.14
C GLU A 105 9.71 7.69 4.97
N ARG A 106 8.88 7.44 3.95
CA ARG A 106 8.92 8.15 2.66
C ARG A 106 7.85 9.22 2.46
N VAL A 107 6.73 9.16 3.19
CA VAL A 107 5.63 10.13 3.08
C VAL A 107 6.09 11.53 3.50
N ALA A 108 5.62 12.56 2.81
CA ALA A 108 5.97 13.96 3.10
C ALA A 108 5.47 14.39 4.50
N PRO A 109 6.09 15.40 5.15
CA PRO A 109 5.50 16.07 6.31
C PRO A 109 4.08 16.56 5.98
N GLY A 110 3.11 16.30 6.86
CA GLY A 110 1.69 16.56 6.59
C GLY A 110 1.00 15.51 5.72
N GLY A 111 1.74 14.58 5.13
CA GLY A 111 1.22 13.52 4.27
C GLY A 111 0.64 12.34 5.05
N VAL A 112 -0.05 11.47 4.32
CA VAL A 112 -0.89 10.40 4.88
C VAL A 112 -0.47 9.03 4.37
N VAL A 113 -0.49 8.03 5.24
CA VAL A 113 -0.39 6.60 4.89
C VAL A 113 -1.68 5.91 5.28
N LEU A 114 -2.36 5.30 4.30
CA LEU A 114 -3.58 4.51 4.50
C LEU A 114 -3.23 3.03 4.39
N LEU A 115 -3.45 2.27 5.47
CA LEU A 115 -3.33 0.82 5.50
C LEU A 115 -4.71 0.19 5.45
N ASP A 116 -4.98 -0.57 4.39
CA ASP A 116 -6.22 -1.33 4.26
C ASP A 116 -6.14 -2.70 5.00
N ASN A 117 -7.28 -3.22 5.43
CA ASN A 117 -7.44 -4.42 6.29
C ASN A 117 -6.36 -4.54 7.38
N SER A 118 -6.19 -3.49 8.16
CA SER A 118 -5.21 -3.45 9.24
C SER A 118 -5.56 -4.37 10.41
N ASP A 119 -6.77 -4.93 10.44
CA ASP A 119 -7.31 -5.85 11.44
C ASP A 119 -6.75 -7.28 11.37
N TYR A 120 -6.04 -7.67 10.31
CA TYR A 120 -5.52 -9.04 10.22
C TYR A 120 -4.60 -9.37 11.39
N ALA A 121 -4.90 -10.46 12.10
CA ALA A 121 -4.19 -10.87 13.32
C ALA A 121 -2.67 -10.98 13.11
N ARG A 122 -2.23 -11.48 11.95
CA ARG A 122 -0.80 -11.60 11.59
C ARG A 122 -0.06 -10.26 11.48
N TYR A 123 -0.77 -9.13 11.35
CA TYR A 123 -0.16 -7.81 11.25
C TYR A 123 0.03 -7.15 12.61
N GLN A 124 -0.78 -7.49 13.62
CA GLN A 124 -0.89 -6.71 14.86
C GLN A 124 0.45 -6.51 15.58
N ALA A 125 1.26 -7.56 15.71
CA ALA A 125 2.55 -7.46 16.39
C ALA A 125 3.51 -6.47 15.71
N GLU A 126 3.53 -6.44 14.37
CA GLU A 126 4.41 -5.53 13.63
C GLU A 126 3.81 -4.12 13.51
N LEU A 127 2.49 -4.02 13.37
CA LEU A 127 1.77 -2.76 13.37
C LEU A 127 1.99 -1.98 14.67
N GLU A 128 1.90 -2.65 15.82
CA GLU A 128 2.15 -2.03 17.12
C GLU A 128 3.63 -1.64 17.31
N ARG A 129 4.57 -2.42 16.75
CA ARG A 129 5.99 -2.03 16.74
C ARG A 129 6.23 -0.76 15.92
N ILE A 130 5.68 -0.69 14.71
CA ILE A 130 5.76 0.50 13.85
C ILE A 130 5.11 1.69 14.56
N TRP A 131 3.92 1.51 15.15
CA TRP A 131 3.26 2.59 15.87
C TRP A 131 4.09 3.09 17.05
N ALA A 132 4.64 2.19 17.88
CA ALA A 132 5.47 2.57 19.02
C ALA A 132 6.70 3.40 18.60
N GLU A 133 7.29 3.10 17.44
CA GLU A 133 8.43 3.81 16.85
C GLU A 133 8.06 5.20 16.32
N TYR A 134 6.89 5.33 15.69
CA TYR A 134 6.51 6.55 14.94
C TYR A 134 5.45 7.44 15.62
N GLN A 135 4.86 7.03 16.76
CA GLN A 135 3.79 7.77 17.46
C GLN A 135 4.12 9.21 17.85
N GLN A 136 5.41 9.57 17.95
CA GLN A 136 5.80 10.95 18.26
C GLN A 136 5.67 11.88 17.05
N THR A 137 5.86 11.36 15.84
CA THR A 137 5.86 12.12 14.58
C THR A 137 4.62 11.87 13.72
N PHE A 138 3.79 10.90 14.10
CA PHE A 138 2.54 10.55 13.41
C PHE A 138 1.34 10.58 14.36
N GLU A 139 0.18 10.82 13.78
CA GLU A 139 -1.13 10.56 14.40
C GLU A 139 -1.74 9.32 13.77
N ARG A 140 -2.43 8.49 14.57
CA ARG A 140 -3.10 7.27 14.11
C ARG A 140 -4.60 7.36 14.31
N GLN A 141 -5.36 6.97 13.30
CA GLN A 141 -6.82 6.85 13.35
C GLN A 141 -7.24 5.51 12.77
N ASP A 142 -8.09 4.78 13.49
CA ASP A 142 -8.59 3.47 13.09
C ASP A 142 -10.08 3.57 12.75
N PHE A 143 -10.45 3.11 11.57
CA PHE A 143 -11.83 3.12 11.06
C PHE A 143 -12.30 1.69 10.83
N LEU A 144 -13.38 1.30 11.50
CA LEU A 144 -14.03 0.02 11.30
C LEU A 144 -15.15 0.16 10.26
N SER A 145 -15.12 -0.66 9.22
CA SER A 145 -16.12 -0.67 8.16
C SER A 145 -16.82 -2.03 8.07
N PRO A 146 -18.14 -2.07 7.86
CA PRO A 146 -18.82 -3.29 7.44
C PRO A 146 -18.38 -3.63 6.01
N THR A 147 -17.68 -4.74 5.82
CA THR A 147 -17.29 -5.18 4.47
C THR A 147 -18.49 -5.87 3.80
N PRO A 148 -19.09 -5.30 2.73
CA PRO A 148 -20.10 -6.03 1.97
C PRO A 148 -19.45 -7.27 1.36
N PHE A 149 -20.14 -8.42 1.40
CA PHE A 149 -19.68 -9.71 0.84
C PHE A 149 -18.52 -10.43 1.59
N ALA A 150 -18.09 -9.95 2.76
CA ALA A 150 -17.22 -10.73 3.64
C ALA A 150 -18.04 -11.52 4.66
N ALA A 151 -17.61 -12.73 4.99
CA ALA A 151 -18.25 -13.56 6.03
C ALA A 151 -18.02 -13.01 7.46
N ASN A 152 -17.11 -12.04 7.62
CA ASN A 152 -16.76 -11.44 8.90
C ASN A 152 -17.19 -9.97 8.94
N ILE A 153 -17.71 -9.53 10.09
CA ILE A 153 -18.03 -8.13 10.36
C ILE A 153 -16.73 -7.42 10.75
N GLY A 154 -16.35 -6.38 9.99
CA GLY A 154 -15.30 -5.42 10.35
C GLY A 154 -14.00 -5.60 9.57
N SER A 155 -13.86 -4.89 8.45
CA SER A 155 -12.54 -4.54 7.90
C SER A 155 -12.08 -3.25 8.56
N GLN A 156 -10.87 -3.21 9.09
CA GLN A 156 -10.28 -1.99 9.63
C GLN A 156 -9.39 -1.32 8.59
N ILE A 157 -9.54 0.00 8.46
CA ILE A 157 -8.57 0.86 7.81
C ILE A 157 -7.84 1.63 8.90
N THR A 158 -6.51 1.62 8.86
CA THR A 158 -5.70 2.46 9.74
C THR A 158 -5.06 3.57 8.92
N ILE A 159 -5.22 4.80 9.37
CA ILE A 159 -4.64 6.00 8.77
C ILE A 159 -3.54 6.50 9.69
N PHE A 160 -2.36 6.72 9.13
CA PHE A 160 -1.23 7.41 9.77
C PHE A 160 -1.03 8.77 9.10
N THR A 161 -1.16 9.85 9.84
CA THR A 161 -0.90 11.22 9.34
C THR A 161 0.43 11.71 9.90
N ARG A 162 1.38 12.04 9.03
CA ARG A 162 2.67 12.61 9.45
C ARG A 162 2.45 14.06 9.89
N LYS A 163 2.94 14.42 11.07
CA LYS A 163 2.85 15.81 11.56
C LYS A 163 3.61 16.74 10.61
N ALA A 164 2.98 17.84 10.21
CA ALA A 164 3.66 18.93 9.51
C ALA A 164 4.55 19.64 10.55
N MET A 165 5.87 19.49 10.42
CA MET A 165 6.83 20.22 11.26
C MET A 165 6.93 21.67 10.82
#